data_AF-A0A087TA77-F1
#
_entry.id   AF-A0A087TA77-F1
#
_cell.length_a   1.000
_cell.length_b   1.000
_cell.length_c   1.000
_cell.angle_alpha   90.00
_cell.angle_beta   90.00
_cell.angle_gamma   90.00
#
_symmetry.space_group_name_H-M   'P 1'
#
loop_
_entity.id
_entity.type
_entity.pdbx_description
1 polymer ?
#
loop_
_entity_poly.entity_id
_entity_poly.type
_entity_poly.pdbx_seq_one_letter_code
_entity_poly.pdbx_strand_id
1 'polypeptide(L)'
;MKTNKDAELQERISLTNFQQLVNYTYEMLALWKVLCDHNFQTIVSFLPQEQQDLMKLLTFKDFIIDGKELSAGLTNALINLYLEDNASTGTISQRLRELCPSIYRIEDATVSKAHEIVLNAKNIINKAEKEQQLMEALKLCKSITPNIDLGLMCGLFRSAGFYHGIVDLCLCCAQRRDPQGLALHYYKNGEPQDDQQGMQAFINRMKCYKHVIDAINDLMSQSMSHPQSPSIPKVPGPPPSRDPNLLAPEEAKV
;
A
#
# COMPACT_ATOMS: atom_id res chain seq x y z
N MET A 1 47.91 18.05 -20.54
CA MET A 1 47.62 17.89 -19.09
C MET A 1 46.14 17.68 -18.77
N LYS A 2 45.17 18.31 -19.45
CA LYS A 2 43.72 18.01 -19.27
C LYS A 2 43.33 16.59 -19.73
N THR A 3 43.87 16.14 -20.87
CA THR A 3 43.58 14.83 -21.48
C THR A 3 43.92 13.61 -20.64
N ASN A 4 44.96 13.66 -19.79
CA ASN A 4 45.32 12.51 -18.96
C ASN A 4 44.38 12.35 -17.75
N LYS A 5 43.98 13.47 -17.13
CA LYS A 5 43.00 13.45 -16.03
C LYS A 5 41.61 13.02 -16.51
N ASP A 6 41.25 13.43 -17.73
CA ASP A 6 39.99 13.00 -18.35
C ASP A 6 40.02 11.49 -18.66
N ALA A 7 41.16 10.95 -19.13
CA ALA A 7 41.34 9.52 -19.36
C ALA A 7 41.27 8.70 -18.06
N GLU A 8 41.98 9.13 -17.01
CA GLU A 8 41.93 8.50 -15.68
C GLU A 8 40.50 8.51 -15.08
N LEU A 9 39.76 9.61 -15.28
CA LEU A 9 38.38 9.71 -14.84
C LEU A 9 37.48 8.74 -15.61
N GLN A 10 37.62 8.65 -16.93
CA GLN A 10 36.86 7.71 -17.76
C GLN A 10 37.13 6.27 -17.37
N GLU A 11 38.40 5.89 -17.18
CA GLU A 11 38.78 4.55 -16.73
C GLU A 11 38.13 4.21 -15.38
N ARG A 12 38.18 5.13 -14.43
CA ARG A 12 37.54 4.94 -13.12
C ARG A 12 36.02 4.77 -13.22
N ILE A 13 35.36 5.53 -14.08
CA ILE A 13 33.92 5.40 -14.34
C ILE A 13 33.62 4.04 -14.95
N SER A 14 34.39 3.60 -15.95
CA SER A 14 34.22 2.29 -16.60
C SER A 14 34.38 1.14 -15.61
N LEU A 15 35.40 1.17 -14.75
CA LEU A 15 35.62 0.15 -13.72
C LEU A 15 34.48 0.13 -12.68
N THR A 16 34.01 1.31 -12.27
CA THR A 16 32.89 1.43 -11.33
C THR A 16 31.60 0.86 -11.92
N ASN A 17 31.29 1.19 -13.17
CA ASN A 17 30.12 0.68 -13.87
C ASN A 17 30.20 -0.84 -14.08
N PHE A 18 31.38 -1.36 -14.41
CA PHE A 18 31.60 -2.79 -14.54
C PHE A 18 31.38 -3.52 -13.22
N GLN A 19 31.92 -2.99 -12.11
CA GLN A 19 31.70 -3.55 -10.78
C GLN A 19 30.21 -3.55 -10.40
N GLN A 20 29.49 -2.46 -10.68
CA GLN A 20 28.05 -2.38 -10.45
C GLN A 20 27.28 -3.41 -11.27
N LEU A 21 27.64 -3.59 -12.54
CA LEU A 21 27.02 -4.59 -13.42
C LEU A 21 27.25 -6.02 -12.90
N VAL A 22 28.47 -6.35 -12.47
CA VAL A 22 28.80 -7.67 -11.91
C VAL A 22 28.00 -7.94 -10.64
N ASN A 23 27.93 -6.96 -9.72
CA ASN A 23 27.14 -7.08 -8.49
C ASN A 23 25.66 -7.26 -8.81
N TYR A 24 25.10 -6.44 -9.70
CA TYR A 24 23.70 -6.54 -10.09
C TYR A 24 23.37 -7.88 -10.77
N THR A 25 24.28 -8.38 -11.61
CA THR A 25 24.15 -9.70 -12.23
C THR A 25 24.14 -10.82 -11.17
N TYR A 26 24.99 -10.70 -10.16
CA TYR A 26 25.00 -11.63 -9.03
C TYR A 26 23.67 -11.58 -8.25
N GLU A 27 23.16 -10.38 -7.94
CA GLU A 27 21.88 -10.21 -7.24
C GLU A 27 20.71 -10.82 -8.04
N MET A 28 20.69 -10.62 -9.36
CA MET A 28 19.70 -11.22 -10.25
C MET A 28 19.76 -12.75 -10.28
N LEU A 29 20.96 -13.34 -10.33
CA LEU A 29 21.15 -14.78 -10.22
C LEU A 29 20.71 -15.32 -8.86
N ALA A 30 21.01 -14.59 -7.79
CA ALA A 30 20.61 -14.96 -6.45
C ALA A 30 19.09 -14.91 -6.28
N LEU A 31 18.43 -13.88 -6.80
CA LEU A 31 16.97 -13.80 -6.88
C LEU A 31 16.41 -14.99 -7.67
N TRP A 32 16.94 -15.26 -8.86
CA TRP A 32 16.51 -16.39 -9.68
C TRP A 32 16.59 -17.72 -8.93
N LYS A 33 17.69 -17.95 -8.21
CA LYS A 33 17.86 -19.13 -7.37
C LYS A 33 16.80 -19.22 -6.27
N VAL A 34 16.55 -18.11 -5.55
CA VAL A 34 15.49 -18.05 -4.52
C VAL A 34 14.13 -18.39 -5.14
N LEU A 35 13.80 -17.83 -6.30
CA LEU A 35 12.52 -18.11 -6.96
C LEU A 35 12.40 -19.59 -7.35
N CYS A 36 13.48 -20.25 -7.77
CA CYS A 36 13.51 -21.68 -8.02
C CYS A 36 13.29 -22.52 -6.73
N ASP A 37 13.84 -22.08 -5.60
CA ASP A 37 13.67 -22.76 -4.30
C ASP A 37 12.21 -22.70 -3.80
N HIS A 38 11.41 -21.72 -4.25
CA HIS A 38 10.04 -21.43 -3.77
C HIS A 38 8.93 -21.70 -4.79
N ASN A 39 9.08 -22.73 -5.64
CA ASN A 39 8.09 -23.12 -6.65
C ASN A 39 7.79 -21.99 -7.67
N PHE A 40 8.78 -21.67 -8.48
CA PHE A 40 8.71 -20.65 -9.54
C PHE A 40 7.40 -20.60 -10.34
N GLN A 41 6.83 -21.76 -10.70
CA GLN A 41 5.57 -21.83 -11.46
C GLN A 41 4.41 -21.14 -10.74
N THR A 42 4.30 -21.33 -9.43
CA THR A 42 3.27 -20.69 -8.61
C THR A 42 3.51 -19.19 -8.54
N ILE A 43 4.75 -18.75 -8.37
CA ILE A 43 5.10 -17.33 -8.33
C ILE A 43 4.73 -16.63 -9.63
N VAL A 44 5.03 -17.25 -10.78
CA VAL A 44 4.69 -16.68 -12.10
C VAL A 44 3.18 -16.51 -12.27
N SER A 45 2.35 -17.36 -11.68
CA SER A 45 0.88 -17.20 -11.75
C SER A 45 0.34 -15.95 -11.03
N PHE A 46 1.11 -15.39 -10.08
CA PHE A 46 0.75 -14.12 -9.42
C PHE A 46 1.14 -12.88 -10.22
N LEU A 47 1.90 -13.03 -11.30
CA LEU A 47 2.27 -11.92 -12.17
C LEU A 47 1.13 -11.55 -13.14
N PRO A 48 1.04 -10.28 -13.58
CA PRO A 48 0.18 -9.87 -14.67
C PRO A 48 0.46 -10.67 -15.95
N GLN A 49 -0.58 -10.91 -16.77
CA GLN A 49 -0.48 -11.70 -18.00
C GLN A 49 0.62 -11.18 -18.95
N GLU A 50 0.72 -9.85 -19.10
CA GLU A 50 1.76 -9.20 -19.91
C GLU A 50 3.17 -9.56 -19.45
N GLN A 51 3.42 -9.58 -18.14
CA GLN A 51 4.71 -9.97 -17.58
C GLN A 51 4.96 -11.47 -17.75
N GLN A 52 3.94 -12.32 -17.58
CA GLN A 52 4.07 -13.76 -17.84
C GLN A 52 4.45 -14.07 -19.30
N ASP A 53 3.87 -13.34 -20.25
CA ASP A 53 4.18 -13.53 -21.67
C ASP A 53 5.58 -12.99 -22.01
N LEU A 54 5.98 -11.87 -21.40
CA LEU A 54 7.36 -11.36 -21.47
C LEU A 54 8.36 -12.42 -20.98
N MET A 55 8.09 -13.09 -19.85
CA MET A 55 8.97 -14.13 -19.30
C MET A 55 9.23 -15.29 -20.25
N LYS A 56 8.30 -15.62 -21.15
CA LYS A 56 8.45 -16.71 -22.12
C LYS A 56 9.42 -16.35 -23.25
N LEU A 57 9.63 -15.06 -23.51
CA LEU A 57 10.40 -14.54 -24.63
C LEU A 57 11.77 -13.99 -24.21
N LEU A 58 11.95 -13.66 -22.93
CA LEU A 58 13.17 -13.07 -22.42
C LEU A 58 14.32 -14.07 -22.41
N THR A 59 15.48 -13.63 -22.91
CA THR A 59 16.74 -14.30 -22.60
C THR A 59 17.26 -13.86 -21.24
N PHE A 60 18.20 -14.62 -20.67
CA PHE A 60 18.82 -14.24 -19.41
C PHE A 60 19.57 -12.89 -19.49
N LYS A 61 20.12 -12.57 -20.68
CA LYS A 61 20.71 -11.26 -20.95
C LYS A 61 19.67 -10.16 -20.81
N ASP A 62 18.50 -10.33 -21.40
CA ASP A 62 17.43 -9.32 -21.37
C ASP A 62 16.85 -9.19 -19.96
N PHE A 63 16.80 -10.30 -19.20
CA PHE A 63 16.43 -10.27 -17.78
C PHE A 63 17.41 -9.43 -16.94
N ILE A 64 18.71 -9.51 -17.21
CA ILE A 64 19.70 -8.68 -16.51
C ILE A 64 19.61 -7.22 -16.98
N ILE A 65 19.50 -6.95 -18.29
CA ILE A 65 19.60 -5.59 -18.79
C ILE A 65 18.31 -4.80 -18.54
N ASP A 66 17.16 -5.40 -18.86
CA ASP A 66 15.85 -4.72 -18.85
C ASP A 66 14.88 -5.30 -17.82
N GLY A 67 15.23 -6.40 -17.13
CA GLY A 67 14.35 -7.08 -16.18
C GLY A 67 14.21 -6.43 -14.81
N LYS A 68 14.51 -5.12 -14.65
CA LYS A 68 14.35 -4.44 -13.36
C LYS A 68 12.89 -4.42 -12.89
N GLU A 69 11.96 -4.10 -13.77
CA GLU A 69 10.53 -4.12 -13.41
C GLU A 69 10.04 -5.55 -13.16
N LEU A 70 10.52 -6.51 -13.97
CA LEU A 70 10.16 -7.90 -13.82
C LEU A 70 10.69 -8.52 -12.52
N SER A 71 11.92 -8.20 -12.12
CA SER A 71 12.50 -8.67 -10.85
C SER A 71 11.77 -8.10 -9.64
N ALA A 72 11.37 -6.83 -9.68
CA ALA A 72 10.49 -6.24 -8.66
C ALA A 72 9.12 -6.94 -8.63
N GLY A 73 8.52 -7.21 -9.80
CA GLY A 73 7.28 -7.96 -9.92
C GLY A 73 7.38 -9.38 -9.34
N LEU A 74 8.43 -10.12 -9.68
CA LEU A 74 8.71 -11.47 -9.17
C LEU A 74 8.91 -11.47 -7.65
N THR A 75 9.62 -10.48 -7.14
CA THR A 75 9.84 -10.34 -5.70
C THR A 75 8.51 -10.08 -4.97
N ASN A 76 7.68 -9.19 -5.50
CA ASN A 76 6.34 -8.93 -4.95
C ASN A 76 5.43 -10.17 -5.03
N ALA A 77 5.48 -10.91 -6.14
CA ALA A 77 4.75 -12.16 -6.31
C ALA A 77 5.18 -13.22 -5.28
N LEU A 78 6.49 -13.36 -5.03
CA LEU A 78 7.00 -14.26 -4.00
C LEU A 78 6.54 -13.85 -2.59
N ILE A 79 6.57 -12.56 -2.26
CA ILE A 79 6.05 -12.08 -0.98
C ILE A 79 4.54 -12.36 -0.86
N ASN A 80 3.78 -12.11 -1.91
CA ASN A 80 2.34 -12.36 -1.93
C ASN A 80 2.01 -13.85 -1.73
N LEU A 81 2.79 -14.76 -2.31
CA LEU A 81 2.66 -16.19 -2.07
C LEU A 81 2.76 -16.52 -0.57
N TYR A 82 3.76 -15.93 0.13
CA TYR A 82 3.91 -16.12 1.57
C TYR A 82 2.75 -15.51 2.38
N LEU A 83 2.21 -14.38 1.93
CA LEU A 83 1.08 -13.72 2.59
C LEU A 83 -0.22 -14.53 2.43
N GLU A 84 -0.50 -15.10 1.26
CA GLU A 84 -1.67 -15.94 1.00
C GLU A 84 -1.65 -17.23 1.84
N ASP A 85 -0.46 -17.82 2.03
CA ASP A 85 -0.27 -19.00 2.88
C ASP A 85 -0.33 -18.68 4.39
N ASN A 86 -0.61 -17.43 4.78
CA ASN A 86 -0.50 -16.91 6.15
C ASN A 86 0.85 -17.22 6.81
N ALA A 87 1.90 -17.38 6.01
CA ALA A 87 3.25 -17.61 6.47
C ALA A 87 3.91 -16.27 6.82
N SER A 88 4.78 -16.26 7.82
CA SER A 88 5.52 -15.03 8.14
C SER A 88 6.50 -14.69 7.01
N THR A 89 6.41 -13.46 6.54
CA THR A 89 7.27 -12.90 5.49
C THR A 89 8.68 -12.55 6.00
N GLY A 90 8.93 -12.61 7.31
CA GLY A 90 10.17 -12.13 7.92
C GLY A 90 11.45 -12.80 7.40
N THR A 91 11.46 -14.14 7.37
CA THR A 91 12.64 -14.92 6.93
C THR A 91 12.95 -14.68 5.46
N ILE A 92 11.92 -14.70 4.59
CA ILE A 92 12.12 -14.47 3.17
C ILE A 92 12.52 -13.01 2.88
N SER A 93 11.94 -12.04 3.59
CA SER A 93 12.29 -10.62 3.48
C SER A 93 13.72 -10.34 3.93
N GLN A 94 14.22 -11.05 4.95
CA GLN A 94 15.63 -10.97 5.35
C GLN A 94 16.53 -11.55 4.26
N ARG A 95 16.22 -12.75 3.76
CA ARG A 95 17.01 -13.43 2.73
C ARG A 95 17.08 -12.61 1.43
N LEU A 96 15.97 -11.98 1.02
CA LEU A 96 15.95 -11.09 -0.16
C LEU A 96 16.82 -9.84 0.06
N ARG A 97 16.76 -9.21 1.24
CA ARG A 97 17.62 -8.04 1.55
C ARG A 97 19.11 -8.38 1.57
N GLU A 98 19.48 -9.59 1.98
CA GLU A 98 20.87 -10.05 1.99
C GLU A 98 21.39 -10.40 0.60
N LEU A 99 20.54 -11.00 -0.26
CA LEU A 99 20.94 -11.52 -1.57
C LEU A 99 20.78 -10.53 -2.71
N CYS A 100 19.77 -9.65 -2.66
CA CYS A 100 19.45 -8.70 -3.72
C CYS A 100 19.02 -7.32 -3.18
N PRO A 101 19.89 -6.62 -2.43
CA PRO A 101 19.57 -5.34 -1.80
C PRO A 101 19.24 -4.21 -2.78
N SER A 102 19.68 -4.29 -4.04
CA SER A 102 19.31 -3.31 -5.08
C SER A 102 17.90 -3.52 -5.63
N ILE A 103 17.34 -4.74 -5.46
CA ILE A 103 16.02 -5.13 -5.94
C ILE A 103 14.99 -5.06 -4.81
N TYR A 104 15.34 -5.54 -3.62
CA TYR A 104 14.46 -5.59 -2.45
C TYR A 104 15.05 -4.84 -1.26
N ARG A 105 14.51 -3.66 -1.00
CA ARG A 105 15.04 -2.71 -0.03
C ARG A 105 14.39 -2.85 1.35
N ILE A 106 14.90 -2.08 2.30
CA ILE A 106 14.32 -1.98 3.65
C ILE A 106 12.89 -1.43 3.60
N GLU A 107 12.61 -0.52 2.67
CA GLU A 107 11.28 0.05 2.49
C GLU A 107 10.29 -1.04 2.05
N ASP A 108 10.69 -1.90 1.11
CA ASP A 108 9.85 -3.01 0.62
C ASP A 108 9.57 -4.03 1.74
N ALA A 109 10.59 -4.38 2.53
CA ALA A 109 10.42 -5.23 3.72
C ALA A 109 9.46 -4.63 4.75
N THR A 110 9.48 -3.30 4.91
CA THR A 110 8.57 -2.60 5.81
C THR A 110 7.13 -2.65 5.28
N VAL A 111 6.93 -2.51 3.97
CA VAL A 111 5.62 -2.68 3.31
C VAL A 111 5.11 -4.11 3.46
N SER A 112 5.95 -5.12 3.20
CA SER A 112 5.58 -6.54 3.37
C SER A 112 5.16 -6.84 4.81
N LYS A 113 5.87 -6.30 5.80
CA LYS A 113 5.50 -6.47 7.21
C LYS A 113 4.21 -5.76 7.57
N ALA A 114 3.99 -4.54 7.08
CA ALA A 114 2.73 -3.82 7.29
C ALA A 114 1.56 -4.57 6.65
N HIS A 115 1.74 -5.13 5.45
CA HIS A 115 0.74 -5.95 4.78
C HIS A 115 0.38 -7.20 5.62
N GLU A 116 1.38 -7.94 6.10
CA GLU A 116 1.18 -9.10 6.99
C GLU A 116 0.34 -8.73 8.23
N ILE A 117 0.67 -7.61 8.89
CA ILE A 117 -0.07 -7.12 10.06
C ILE A 117 -1.53 -6.80 9.70
N VAL A 118 -1.77 -6.11 8.58
CA VAL A 118 -3.13 -5.76 8.14
C VAL A 118 -3.94 -7.01 7.81
N LEU A 119 -3.34 -7.99 7.14
CA LEU A 119 -4.00 -9.26 6.81
C LEU A 119 -4.40 -10.02 8.08
N ASN A 120 -3.48 -10.15 9.04
CA ASN A 120 -3.74 -10.78 10.33
C ASN A 120 -4.82 -10.05 11.13
N ALA A 121 -4.80 -8.71 11.12
CA ALA A 121 -5.77 -7.89 11.83
C ALA A 121 -7.22 -8.09 11.33
N LYS A 122 -7.43 -8.56 10.09
CA LYS A 122 -8.77 -8.88 9.57
C LYS A 122 -9.41 -10.08 10.27
N ASN A 123 -8.61 -10.98 10.83
CA ASN A 123 -9.07 -12.18 11.52
C ASN A 123 -9.29 -11.96 13.03
N ILE A 124 -8.92 -10.78 13.57
CA ILE A 124 -9.08 -10.45 14.99
C ILE A 124 -10.52 -10.02 15.28
N ILE A 125 -11.17 -10.71 16.22
CA ILE A 125 -12.56 -10.43 16.64
C ILE A 125 -12.62 -9.22 17.58
N ASN A 126 -11.63 -9.09 18.48
CA ASN A 126 -11.58 -7.99 19.43
C ASN A 126 -11.26 -6.67 18.70
N LYS A 127 -12.19 -5.72 18.73
CA LYS A 127 -12.05 -4.43 18.05
C LYS A 127 -10.85 -3.60 18.55
N ALA A 128 -10.57 -3.63 19.85
CA ALA A 128 -9.46 -2.85 20.42
C ALA A 128 -8.10 -3.43 20.02
N GLU A 129 -7.98 -4.75 20.03
CA GLU A 129 -6.76 -5.44 19.59
C GLU A 129 -6.54 -5.28 18.07
N LYS A 130 -7.62 -5.39 17.27
CA LYS A 130 -7.58 -5.12 15.84
C LYS A 130 -7.10 -3.70 15.55
N GLU A 131 -7.65 -2.71 16.25
CA GLU A 131 -7.23 -1.30 16.12
C GLU A 131 -5.75 -1.12 16.47
N GLN A 132 -5.26 -1.79 17.52
CA GLN A 132 -3.85 -1.72 17.93
C GLN A 132 -2.91 -2.26 16.83
N GLN A 133 -3.24 -3.40 16.21
CA GLN A 133 -2.47 -3.97 15.11
C GLN A 133 -2.45 -3.04 13.88
N LEU A 134 -3.61 -2.47 13.54
CA LEU A 134 -3.72 -1.53 12.41
C LEU A 134 -2.93 -0.24 12.64
N MET A 135 -2.89 0.25 13.88
CA MET A 135 -2.05 1.39 14.29
C MET A 135 -0.56 1.08 14.20
N GLU A 136 -0.15 -0.15 14.51
CA GLU A 136 1.24 -0.60 14.34
C GLU A 136 1.63 -0.63 12.85
N ALA A 137 0.78 -1.20 11.99
CA ALA A 137 0.99 -1.17 10.55
C ALA A 137 1.09 0.27 10.01
N LEU A 138 0.22 1.17 10.46
CA LEU A 138 0.28 2.60 10.11
C LEU A 138 1.60 3.25 10.52
N LYS A 139 2.11 2.94 11.72
CA LYS A 139 3.40 3.46 12.19
C LYS A 139 4.56 3.02 11.29
N LEU A 140 4.55 1.76 10.84
CA LEU A 140 5.53 1.25 9.87
C LEU A 140 5.42 2.00 8.53
N CYS A 141 4.21 2.18 7.98
CA CYS A 141 4.02 2.92 6.73
C CYS A 141 4.48 4.38 6.83
N LYS A 142 4.21 5.04 7.97
CA LYS A 142 4.66 6.41 8.22
C LYS A 142 6.18 6.51 8.36
N SER A 143 6.90 5.45 8.74
CA SER A 143 8.37 5.53 8.87
C SER A 143 9.06 5.68 7.50
N ILE A 144 8.56 5.02 6.46
CA ILE A 144 9.13 4.96 5.10
C ILE A 144 8.58 6.00 4.12
N THR A 145 7.63 6.81 4.56
CA THR A 145 7.09 7.94 3.77
C THR A 145 8.22 8.95 3.48
N PRO A 146 8.35 9.53 2.26
CA PRO A 146 7.36 9.61 1.17
C PRO A 146 7.41 8.51 0.12
N ASN A 147 8.34 7.57 0.23
CA ASN A 147 8.64 6.53 -0.78
C ASN A 147 7.72 5.32 -0.71
N ILE A 148 6.47 5.53 -0.29
CA ILE A 148 5.48 4.47 -0.12
C ILE A 148 4.47 4.49 -1.26
N ASP A 149 4.05 3.31 -1.71
CA ASP A 149 2.89 3.15 -2.58
C ASP A 149 1.60 3.36 -1.78
N LEU A 150 1.05 4.58 -1.89
CA LEU A 150 -0.22 4.92 -1.24
C LEU A 150 -1.39 4.12 -1.81
N GLY A 151 -1.38 3.75 -3.08
CA GLY A 151 -2.48 3.00 -3.70
C GLY A 151 -2.62 1.62 -3.05
N LEU A 152 -1.50 0.88 -2.99
CA LEU A 152 -1.44 -0.43 -2.33
C LEU A 152 -1.87 -0.34 -0.87
N MET A 153 -1.21 0.52 -0.08
CA MET A 153 -1.46 0.57 1.37
C MET A 153 -2.86 1.09 1.73
N CYS A 154 -3.39 2.07 0.99
CA CYS A 154 -4.76 2.54 1.21
C CYS A 154 -5.78 1.45 0.87
N GLY A 155 -5.54 0.67 -0.19
CA GLY A 155 -6.37 -0.49 -0.52
C GLY A 155 -6.38 -1.54 0.59
N LEU A 156 -5.21 -1.84 1.18
CA LEU A 156 -5.09 -2.76 2.30
C LEU A 156 -5.86 -2.29 3.53
N PHE A 157 -5.62 -1.05 3.99
CA PHE A 157 -6.34 -0.48 5.12
C PHE A 157 -7.85 -0.40 4.88
N ARG A 158 -8.27 -0.09 3.64
CA ARG A 158 -9.68 -0.09 3.26
C ARG A 158 -10.29 -1.47 3.41
N SER A 159 -9.61 -2.53 2.95
CA SER A 159 -10.07 -3.91 3.09
C SER A 159 -10.20 -4.36 4.56
N ALA A 160 -9.51 -3.70 5.49
CA ALA A 160 -9.61 -3.94 6.93
C ALA A 160 -10.61 -3.01 7.65
N GLY A 161 -11.19 -2.03 6.95
CA GLY A 161 -12.10 -1.02 7.50
C GLY A 161 -11.40 0.13 8.24
N PHE A 162 -10.10 0.33 8.03
CA PHE A 162 -9.26 1.27 8.78
C PHE A 162 -9.15 2.65 8.09
N TYR A 163 -10.28 3.33 7.92
CA TYR A 163 -10.36 4.57 7.14
C TYR A 163 -9.59 5.74 7.76
N HIS A 164 -9.58 5.87 9.10
CA HIS A 164 -8.79 6.90 9.78
C HIS A 164 -7.29 6.79 9.44
N GLY A 165 -6.75 5.57 9.41
CA GLY A 165 -5.35 5.34 9.04
C GLY A 165 -5.02 5.73 7.61
N ILE A 166 -5.98 5.59 6.68
CA ILE A 166 -5.82 6.07 5.29
C ILE A 166 -5.63 7.59 5.28
N VAL A 167 -6.47 8.32 6.01
CA VAL A 167 -6.39 9.78 6.10
C VAL A 167 -5.04 10.19 6.69
N ASP A 168 -4.66 9.63 7.84
CA ASP A 168 -3.40 9.97 8.51
C ASP A 168 -2.18 9.65 7.62
N LEU A 169 -2.14 8.48 7.00
CA LEU A 169 -1.04 8.11 6.08
C LEU A 169 -0.93 9.07 4.90
N CYS A 170 -2.05 9.38 4.24
CA CYS A 170 -2.08 10.27 3.08
C CYS A 170 -1.65 11.70 3.44
N LEU A 171 -2.12 12.23 4.58
CA LEU A 171 -1.73 13.55 5.07
C LEU A 171 -0.25 13.59 5.46
N CYS A 172 0.25 12.55 6.14
CA CYS A 172 1.66 12.42 6.47
C CYS A 172 2.52 12.39 5.20
N CYS A 173 2.09 11.64 4.18
CA CYS A 173 2.77 11.56 2.90
C CYS A 173 2.76 12.88 2.13
N ALA A 174 1.61 13.56 2.07
CA ALA A 174 1.50 14.89 1.48
C ALA A 174 2.43 15.90 2.17
N GLN A 175 2.55 15.85 3.50
CA GLN A 175 3.45 16.73 4.25
C GLN A 175 4.93 16.42 4.02
N ARG A 176 5.31 15.14 3.92
CA ARG A 176 6.72 14.77 3.65
C ARG A 176 7.14 15.00 2.21
N ARG A 177 6.21 14.92 1.25
CA ARG A 177 6.46 15.25 -0.18
C ARG A 177 6.58 16.75 -0.42
N ASP A 178 5.90 17.57 0.38
CA ASP A 178 5.95 19.03 0.31
C ASP A 178 6.15 19.65 1.70
N PRO A 179 7.37 19.54 2.28
CA PRO A 179 7.65 20.03 3.63
C PRO A 179 7.66 21.56 3.71
N GLN A 180 7.96 22.25 2.60
CA GLN A 180 8.05 23.70 2.53
C GLN A 180 6.71 24.37 2.22
N GLY A 181 5.68 23.60 1.86
CA GLY A 181 4.36 24.14 1.51
C GLY A 181 4.32 24.85 0.17
N LEU A 182 5.16 24.44 -0.79
CA LEU A 182 5.21 25.02 -2.14
C LEU A 182 3.88 24.90 -2.86
N ALA A 183 3.16 23.79 -2.66
CA ALA A 183 1.84 23.58 -3.26
C ALA A 183 0.84 24.67 -2.83
N LEU A 184 0.89 25.06 -1.55
CA LEU A 184 -0.02 26.08 -1.01
C LEU A 184 0.33 27.46 -1.54
N HIS A 185 1.62 27.77 -1.64
CA HIS A 185 2.11 29.01 -2.24
C HIS A 185 1.67 29.14 -3.70
N TYR A 186 1.89 28.08 -4.49
CA TYR A 186 1.47 27.98 -5.89
C TYR A 186 -0.02 28.26 -6.07
N TYR A 187 -0.87 27.58 -5.29
CA TYR A 187 -2.32 27.72 -5.36
C TYR A 187 -2.78 29.15 -4.98
N LYS A 188 -2.22 29.71 -3.90
CA LYS A 188 -2.59 31.06 -3.43
C LYS A 188 -2.20 32.17 -4.39
N ASN A 189 -1.18 31.96 -5.20
CA ASN A 189 -0.67 32.94 -6.15
C ASN A 189 -1.28 32.80 -7.56
N GLY A 190 -2.36 32.02 -7.70
CA GLY A 190 -3.08 31.89 -8.96
C GLY A 190 -2.43 30.94 -9.97
N GLU A 191 -1.71 29.93 -9.49
CA GLU A 191 -1.16 28.84 -10.32
C GLU A 191 -0.24 29.34 -11.47
N PRO A 192 0.82 30.10 -11.17
CA PRO A 192 1.67 30.72 -12.19
C PRO A 192 2.41 29.66 -13.01
N GLN A 193 2.36 29.77 -14.35
CA GLN A 193 2.97 28.80 -15.27
C GLN A 193 4.50 28.67 -15.13
N ASP A 194 5.15 29.73 -14.65
CA ASP A 194 6.60 29.76 -14.45
C ASP A 194 7.04 29.01 -13.18
N ASP A 195 6.13 28.74 -12.23
CA ASP A 195 6.42 28.02 -10.98
C ASP A 195 6.25 26.50 -11.15
N GLN A 196 7.18 25.89 -11.89
CA GLN A 196 7.21 24.46 -12.15
C GLN A 196 7.34 23.63 -10.85
N GLN A 197 8.06 24.15 -9.84
CA GLN A 197 8.24 23.46 -8.56
C GLN A 197 6.95 23.45 -7.73
N GLY A 198 6.28 24.61 -7.63
CA GLY A 198 4.98 24.75 -7.00
C GLY A 198 3.91 23.88 -7.67
N MET A 199 3.89 23.86 -9.00
CA MET A 199 3.00 22.99 -9.78
C MET A 199 3.23 21.51 -9.46
N GLN A 200 4.48 21.05 -9.46
CA GLN A 200 4.81 19.66 -9.11
C GLN A 200 4.41 19.30 -7.67
N ALA A 201 4.68 20.18 -6.71
CA ALA A 201 4.27 20.00 -5.32
C ALA A 201 2.75 19.90 -5.18
N PHE A 202 2.01 20.77 -5.89
CA PHE A 202 0.55 20.76 -5.94
C PHE A 202 -0.01 19.45 -6.50
N ILE A 203 0.49 18.99 -7.66
CA ILE A 203 0.10 17.72 -8.26
C ILE A 203 0.37 16.55 -7.30
N ASN A 204 1.54 16.54 -6.65
CA ASN A 204 1.91 15.47 -5.72
C ASN A 204 1.00 15.43 -4.48
N ARG A 205 0.64 16.59 -3.91
CA ARG A 205 -0.33 16.64 -2.81
C ARG A 205 -1.72 16.22 -3.26
N MET A 206 -2.15 16.64 -4.44
CA MET A 206 -3.46 16.25 -4.99
C MET A 206 -3.56 14.73 -5.20
N LYS A 207 -2.48 14.07 -5.65
CA LYS A 207 -2.41 12.59 -5.73
C LYS A 207 -2.60 11.94 -4.35
N CYS A 208 -2.03 12.50 -3.28
CA CYS A 208 -2.26 12.00 -1.92
C CYS A 208 -3.71 12.21 -1.47
N TYR A 209 -4.28 13.40 -1.70
CA TYR A 209 -5.65 13.71 -1.31
C TYR A 209 -6.70 12.92 -2.08
N LYS A 210 -6.39 12.53 -3.33
CA LYS A 210 -7.27 11.65 -4.10
C LYS A 210 -7.59 10.36 -3.35
N HIS A 211 -6.60 9.70 -2.75
CA HIS A 211 -6.85 8.48 -1.97
C HIS A 211 -7.76 8.71 -0.75
N VAL A 212 -7.67 9.89 -0.13
CA VAL A 212 -8.56 10.30 0.97
C VAL A 212 -10.00 10.46 0.47
N ILE A 213 -10.17 11.17 -0.64
CA ILE A 213 -11.48 11.40 -1.27
C ILE A 213 -12.09 10.06 -1.68
N ASP A 214 -11.33 9.18 -2.33
CA ASP A 214 -11.77 7.84 -2.72
C ASP A 214 -12.22 7.02 -1.50
N ALA A 215 -11.47 7.08 -0.40
CA ALA A 215 -11.83 6.38 0.84
C ALA A 215 -13.13 6.91 1.48
N ILE A 216 -13.36 8.23 1.43
CA ILE A 216 -14.58 8.85 1.94
C ILE A 216 -15.78 8.49 1.04
N ASN A 217 -15.61 8.52 -0.27
CA ASN A 217 -16.64 8.11 -1.23
C ASN A 217 -17.05 6.64 -1.04
N ASP A 218 -16.07 5.76 -0.83
CA ASP A 218 -16.34 4.35 -0.53
C ASP A 218 -17.12 4.18 0.78
N LEU A 219 -16.75 4.92 1.83
CA LEU A 219 -17.49 4.90 3.11
C LEU A 219 -18.93 5.40 2.94
N MET A 220 -19.13 6.49 2.18
CA MET A 220 -20.45 7.03 1.90
C MET A 220 -21.31 6.03 1.11
N SER A 221 -20.76 5.40 0.08
CA SER A 221 -21.50 4.39 -0.70
C SER A 221 -21.90 3.18 0.15
N GLN A 222 -21.02 2.73 1.06
CA GLN A 222 -21.34 1.66 2.03
C GLN A 222 -22.43 2.06 3.03
N SER A 223 -22.47 3.33 3.44
CA SER A 223 -23.50 3.82 4.35
C SER A 223 -24.88 3.91 3.70
N MET A 224 -24.94 4.17 2.40
CA MET A 224 -26.18 4.30 1.63
C MET A 224 -26.73 2.95 1.15
N SER A 225 -25.89 1.92 1.05
CA SER A 225 -26.29 0.57 0.63
C SER A 225 -26.78 -0.31 1.78
N HIS A 226 -26.53 0.06 3.04
CA HIS A 226 -27.20 -0.56 4.18
C HIS A 226 -28.65 -0.04 4.28
N PRO A 227 -29.68 -0.91 4.24
CA PRO A 227 -31.04 -0.47 4.51
C PRO A 227 -31.04 0.14 5.91
N GLN A 228 -31.45 1.41 6.00
CA GLN A 228 -31.63 2.08 7.28
C GLN A 228 -32.43 1.14 8.20
N SER A 229 -31.89 0.87 9.38
CA SER A 229 -32.66 0.20 10.44
C SER A 229 -34.03 0.87 10.51
N PRO A 230 -35.15 0.11 10.57
CA PRO A 230 -36.49 0.67 10.46
C PRO A 230 -36.60 1.83 11.43
N SER A 231 -36.80 3.02 10.87
CA SER A 231 -36.88 4.25 11.63
C SER A 231 -37.98 4.09 12.68
N ILE A 232 -37.65 4.32 13.96
CA ILE A 232 -38.66 4.44 15.01
C ILE A 232 -39.62 5.54 14.56
N PRO A 233 -40.93 5.24 14.37
CA PRO A 233 -41.88 6.26 13.95
C PRO A 233 -41.83 7.43 14.93
N LYS A 234 -41.62 8.64 14.42
CA LYS A 234 -41.57 9.89 15.23
C LYS A 234 -42.90 10.22 15.93
N VAL A 235 -43.95 9.44 15.65
CA VAL A 235 -45.29 9.61 16.19
C VAL A 235 -45.66 8.32 16.90
N PRO A 236 -45.96 8.32 18.21
CA PRO A 236 -46.58 7.18 18.87
C PRO A 236 -47.83 6.78 18.08
N GLY A 237 -47.93 5.51 17.70
CA GLY A 237 -49.15 4.99 17.08
C GLY A 237 -50.36 5.23 17.98
N PRO A 238 -51.57 5.39 17.42
CA PRO A 238 -52.77 5.54 18.22
C PRO A 238 -52.88 4.37 19.20
N PRO A 239 -53.34 4.62 20.45
CA PRO A 239 -53.45 3.58 21.46
C PRO A 239 -54.29 2.42 20.90
N PRO A 240 -53.89 1.16 21.18
CA PRO A 240 -54.66 0.00 20.75
C PRO A 240 -56.09 0.11 21.28
N SER A 241 -57.06 -0.24 20.43
CA SER A 241 -58.47 -0.30 20.80
C SER A 241 -58.64 -1.16 22.05
N ARG A 242 -59.38 -0.65 23.05
CA ARG A 242 -59.70 -1.41 24.26
C ARG A 242 -60.32 -2.75 23.87
N ASP A 243 -59.69 -3.83 24.31
CA ASP A 243 -60.20 -5.18 24.14
C ASP A 243 -61.56 -5.28 24.85
N PRO A 244 -62.65 -5.72 24.18
CA PRO A 244 -63.98 -5.81 24.79
C PRO A 244 -64.08 -6.80 25.96
N ASN A 245 -63.05 -7.64 26.16
CA ASN A 245 -62.98 -8.66 27.20
C ASN A 245 -62.14 -8.24 28.43
N LEU A 246 -61.62 -7.01 28.46
CA LEU A 246 -60.86 -6.49 29.61
C LEU A 246 -61.78 -5.66 30.51
N LEU A 247 -62.08 -6.21 31.70
CA LEU A 247 -62.87 -5.56 32.75
C LEU A 247 -62.25 -4.20 33.12
N ALA A 248 -63.10 -3.19 33.27
CA ALA A 248 -62.67 -1.85 33.62
C ALA A 248 -62.11 -1.84 35.07
N PRO A 249 -61.07 -1.04 35.35
CA PRO A 249 -60.43 -0.99 36.67
C PRO A 249 -61.33 -0.48 37.81
N GLU A 250 -62.57 -0.07 37.52
CA GLU A 250 -63.56 0.26 38.55
C GLU A 250 -64.26 -0.97 39.16
N GLU A 251 -64.18 -2.14 38.52
CA GLU A 251 -64.74 -3.39 39.09
C GLU A 251 -63.72 -4.18 39.93
N ALA A 252 -62.51 -3.64 40.10
CA ALA A 252 -61.44 -4.22 40.92
C ALA A 252 -61.28 -3.52 42.29
N LYS A 253 -62.35 -2.95 42.83
CA LYS A 253 -62.42 -2.52 44.24
C LYS A 253 -63.56 -3.25 44.93
N VAL A 254 -63.17 -4.01 45.95
CA VAL A 254 -64.03 -4.63 46.98
C VAL A 254 -64.90 -3.57 47.64
#